data_AF-A0A7V3HK78-F1
#
_entry.id   AF-A0A7V3HK78-F1
#
_cell.length_a   1.000
_cell.length_b   1.000
_cell.length_c   1.000
_cell.angle_alpha   90.00
_cell.angle_beta   90.00
_cell.angle_gamma   90.00
#
_symmetry.space_group_name_H-M   'P 1'
#
loop_
_entity.id
_entity.type
_entity.pdbx_description
1 polymer ?
#
loop_
_entity_poly.entity_id
_entity_poly.type
_entity_poly.pdbx_seq_one_letter_code
_entity_poly.pdbx_strand_id
1 'polypeptide(L)' 'MAKADALFTALNKGEKIKALQICFEDAGDDPQERKFCCILAQKVGVTPENAPEDLKDDLSSCPLVLNP' A
#
# COMPACT_ATOMS: atom_id res chain seq x y z
N MET A 1 -9.72 -13.98 -0.54
CA MET A 1 -9.35 -14.43 -1.91
C MET A 1 -9.58 -13.35 -2.97
N ALA A 2 -10.75 -12.68 -3.04
CA ALA A 2 -11.01 -11.67 -4.09
C ALA A 2 -10.13 -10.39 -4.04
N LYS A 3 -9.71 -9.94 -2.85
CA LYS A 3 -8.92 -8.70 -2.69
C LYS A 3 -7.45 -8.85 -3.07
N ALA A 4 -6.83 -10.00 -2.78
CA ALA A 4 -5.47 -10.31 -3.25
C ALA A 4 -5.39 -10.36 -4.79
N ASP A 5 -6.38 -10.97 -5.45
CA ASP A 5 -6.48 -10.93 -6.93
C ASP A 5 -6.63 -9.51 -7.47
N ALA A 6 -7.44 -8.67 -6.80
CA ALA A 6 -7.61 -7.27 -7.17
C ALA A 6 -6.31 -6.46 -6.98
N LEU A 7 -5.55 -6.74 -5.91
CA LEU A 7 -4.24 -6.16 -5.64
C LEU A 7 -3.25 -6.48 -6.78
N PHE A 8 -3.06 -7.76 -7.10
CA PHE A 8 -2.15 -8.18 -8.16
C PHE A 8 -2.61 -7.69 -9.54
N THR A 9 -3.91 -7.63 -9.78
CA THR A 9 -4.46 -7.07 -11.02
C THR A 9 -4.14 -5.58 -11.16
N ALA A 10 -4.33 -4.80 -10.09
CA ALA A 10 -4.00 -3.37 -10.08
C ALA A 10 -2.49 -3.14 -10.28
N LEU A 11 -1.63 -3.94 -9.63
CA LEU A 11 -0.18 -3.89 -9.84
C LEU A 11 0.22 -4.20 -11.28
N ASN A 12 -0.37 -5.23 -11.89
CA ASN A 12 -0.10 -5.59 -13.29
C ASN A 12 -0.56 -4.52 -14.29
N LYS A 13 -1.62 -3.77 -13.95
CA LYS A 13 -2.10 -2.63 -14.74
C LYS A 13 -1.28 -1.35 -14.52
N GLY A 14 -0.33 -1.36 -13.59
CA GLY A 14 0.44 -0.17 -13.19
C GLY A 14 -0.33 0.78 -12.27
N GLU A 15 -1.50 0.39 -11.77
CA GLU A 15 -2.33 1.16 -10.85
C GLU A 15 -1.81 1.02 -9.40
N LYS A 16 -0.59 1.51 -9.15
CA LYS A 16 0.13 1.38 -7.86
C LYS A 16 -0.64 1.92 -6.67
N ILE A 17 -1.30 3.07 -6.84
CA ILE A 17 -2.08 3.73 -5.79
C ILE A 17 -3.29 2.87 -5.41
N LYS A 18 -4.01 2.37 -6.41
CA LYS A 18 -5.19 1.52 -6.21
C LYS A 18 -4.82 0.18 -5.59
N ALA A 19 -3.68 -0.39 -5.99
CA ALA A 19 -3.12 -1.57 -5.36
C ALA A 19 -2.87 -1.32 -3.86
N LEU A 20 -2.26 -0.20 -3.50
CA LEU A 20 -2.02 0.14 -2.10
C LEU A 20 -3.29 0.37 -1.31
N GLN A 21 -4.29 1.07 -1.88
CA GLN A 21 -5.60 1.23 -1.24
C GLN A 21 -6.22 -0.12 -0.91
N ILE A 22 -6.27 -1.03 -1.89
CA ILE A 22 -6.79 -2.39 -1.68
C ILE A 22 -5.97 -3.13 -0.61
N CYS A 23 -4.65 -2.94 -0.60
CA CYS A 23 -3.77 -3.58 0.38
C CYS A 23 -4.08 -3.10 1.80
N PHE A 24 -4.12 -1.79 2.04
CA PHE A 24 -4.39 -1.24 3.37
C PHE A 24 -5.85 -1.47 3.81
N GLU A 25 -6.81 -1.46 2.87
CA GLU A 25 -8.21 -1.84 3.14
C GLU A 25 -8.39 -3.33 3.45
N ASP A 26 -7.53 -4.23 2.95
CA ASP A 26 -7.54 -5.65 3.30
C ASP A 26 -6.84 -5.88 4.64
N ALA A 27 -5.72 -5.18 4.86
CA ALA A 27 -4.91 -5.30 6.05
C ALA A 27 -5.66 -4.94 7.34
N GLY A 28 -6.54 -3.94 7.29
CA GLY A 28 -7.31 -3.50 8.46
C GLY A 28 -6.43 -3.21 9.67
N ASP A 29 -6.63 -3.96 10.76
CA ASP A 29 -5.84 -3.87 11.99
C ASP A 29 -4.71 -4.91 12.09
N ASP A 30 -4.50 -5.76 11.06
CA ASP A 30 -3.44 -6.76 11.08
C ASP A 30 -2.06 -6.10 10.83
N PRO A 31 -1.15 -6.14 11.82
CA PRO A 31 0.14 -5.47 11.71
C PRO A 31 1.07 -6.13 10.68
N GLN A 32 0.90 -7.42 10.38
CA GLN A 32 1.70 -8.10 9.36
C GLN A 32 1.27 -7.70 7.96
N GLU A 33 -0.03 -7.62 7.71
CA GLU A 33 -0.56 -7.18 6.41
C GLU A 33 -0.25 -5.70 6.15
N ARG A 34 -0.38 -4.83 7.17
CA ARG A 34 0.03 -3.41 7.02
C ARG A 34 1.51 -3.29 6.70
N LYS A 35 2.37 -4.08 7.34
CA LYS A 35 3.81 -4.11 7.02
C LYS A 35 4.06 -4.58 5.59
N PHE A 36 3.33 -5.56 5.10
CA PHE A 36 3.40 -5.98 3.69
C PHE A 36 3.01 -4.83 2.75
N CYS A 37 1.93 -4.10 3.05
CA CYS A 37 1.51 -2.95 2.26
C CYS A 37 2.55 -1.81 2.26
N CYS A 38 3.22 -1.57 3.39
CA CYS A 38 4.35 -0.63 3.46
C CYS A 38 5.52 -1.06 2.56
N ILE A 39 5.91 -2.35 2.59
CA ILE A 39 6.98 -2.88 1.74
C ILE A 39 6.60 -2.75 0.26
N LEU A 40 5.34 -3.06 -0.06
CA LEU A 40 4.82 -2.90 -1.41
C LEU A 40 4.91 -1.44 -1.85
N ALA A 41 4.53 -0.49 -1.00
CA ALA A 41 4.60 0.94 -1.28
C ALA A 41 6.02 1.40 -1.63
N GLN A 42 7.00 1.01 -0.81
CA GLN A 42 8.41 1.26 -1.06
C GLN A 42 8.85 0.66 -2.41
N LYS A 43 8.46 -0.59 -2.69
CA LYS A 43 8.83 -1.31 -3.91
C LYS A 43 8.23 -0.68 -5.18
N VAL A 44 7.01 -0.13 -5.08
CA VAL A 44 6.37 0.56 -6.20
C VAL A 44 6.74 2.04 -6.30
N GLY A 45 7.48 2.57 -5.32
CA GLY A 45 7.93 3.97 -5.27
C GLY A 45 6.83 4.96 -4.87
N VAL A 46 5.85 4.50 -4.09
CA VAL A 46 4.80 5.36 -3.54
C VAL A 46 5.20 5.77 -2.13
N THR A 47 5.19 7.07 -1.88
CA THR A 47 5.51 7.73 -0.60
C THR A 47 4.31 8.54 -0.15
N PRO A 48 4.20 8.90 1.15
CA PRO A 48 3.11 9.75 1.60
C PRO A 48 3.07 11.10 0.84
N GLU A 49 4.19 11.59 0.31
CA GLU A 49 4.22 12.83 -0.48
C GLU A 49 3.50 12.72 -1.83
N ASN A 50 3.54 11.55 -2.48
CA ASN A 50 2.94 11.31 -3.79
C ASN A 50 1.64 10.50 -3.74
N ALA A 51 1.21 10.07 -2.55
CA ALA A 51 -0.01 9.34 -2.33
C ALA A 51 -1.22 10.27 -2.12
N PRO A 52 -2.44 9.80 -2.43
CA PRO A 52 -3.68 10.48 -2.05
C PRO A 52 -3.83 10.56 -0.53
N GLU A 53 -4.65 11.50 -0.05
CA GLU A 53 -4.87 11.74 1.39
C GLU A 53 -5.24 10.47 2.16
N ASP A 54 -6.06 9.60 1.57
CA ASP A 54 -6.48 8.34 2.22
C ASP A 54 -5.32 7.39 2.53
N LEU A 55 -4.25 7.42 1.72
CA LEU A 55 -3.05 6.61 1.92
C LEU A 55 -1.96 7.34 2.69
N LYS A 56 -2.06 8.67 2.85
CA LYS A 56 -1.03 9.46 3.55
C LYS A 56 -0.91 9.04 4.99
N ASP A 57 -2.01 8.88 5.72
CA ASP A 57 -1.99 8.45 7.12
C ASP A 57 -1.42 7.05 7.29
N ASP A 58 -1.83 6.12 6.41
CA ASP A 58 -1.31 4.74 6.40
C ASP A 58 0.19 4.69 6.09
N LEU A 59 0.65 5.42 5.06
CA LEU A 59 2.05 5.46 4.66
C LEU A 59 2.91 6.27 5.64
N SER A 60 2.34 7.25 6.33
CA SER A 60 3.04 7.98 7.41
C SER A 60 3.27 7.10 8.64
N SER A 61 2.51 6.01 8.78
CA SER A 61 2.75 4.98 9.79
C SER A 61 3.77 3.93 9.33
N CYS A 62 4.24 3.99 8.08
CA CYS A 62 5.20 3.05 7.51
C CYS A 62 6.65 3.57 7.64
N PRO A 63 7.45 3.11 8.61
CA PRO A 63 8.83 3.56 8.77
C PRO A 63 9.72 3.22 7.57
N LEU A 64 9.40 2.15 6.82
CA LEU A 64 10.11 1.72 5.61
C LEU A 64 9.96 2.67 4.42
N VAL A 65 8.88 3.46 4.41
CA VAL A 65 8.60 4.42 3.34
C VAL A 65 9.15 5.80 3.72
N LEU A 66 9.26 6.09 5.03
CA LEU A 66 9.81 7.32 5.58
C LEU A 66 11.34 7.35 5.59
N ASN A 67 12.00 6.21 5.77
CA ASN A 67 13.44 6.02 5.60
C ASN A 67 13.69 4.98 4.49
N PRO A 68 13.55 5.36 3.21
CA PRO A 68 13.70 4.45 2.09
C PRO A 68 15.11 3.86 1.96
#